data_AF-A0A2R6KWD6-F1
#
_entry.id   AF-A0A2R6KWD6-F1
#
_cell.length_a   1.000
_cell.length_b   1.000
_cell.length_c   1.000
_cell.angle_alpha   90.00
_cell.angle_beta   90.00
_cell.angle_gamma   90.00
#
_symmetry.space_group_name_H-M   'P 1'
#
loop_
_entity.id
_entity.type
_entity.pdbx_description
1 polymer ?
#
loop_
_entity_poly.entity_id
_entity_poly.type
_entity_poly.pdbx_seq_one_letter_code
_entity_poly.pdbx_strand_id
1 'polypeptide(L)' 'MRIDVPDDADDAEAAAIAAAVRAHVSADDDGDEAAAADRGWEGRRWRFRGRVDALQRRRVRVPTAAPRDAWTAAGRTDRL' A
#
# COMPACT_ATOMS: atom_id res chain seq x y z
N MET A 1 -13.51 4.03 8.41
CA MET A 1 -13.38 3.78 9.86
C MET A 1 -13.51 5.10 10.60
N ARG A 2 -14.28 5.13 11.69
CA ARG A 2 -14.39 6.27 12.60
C ARG A 2 -13.89 5.81 13.96
N ILE A 3 -12.98 6.57 14.57
CA ILE A 3 -12.47 6.34 15.92
C ILE A 3 -12.84 7.55 16.76
N ASP A 4 -13.30 7.29 17.97
CA ASP A 4 -13.46 8.29 19.01
C ASP A 4 -12.21 8.24 19.91
N VAL A 5 -11.60 9.39 20.16
CA VAL A 5 -10.41 9.54 20.99
C VAL A 5 -10.80 10.36 22.22
N PRO A 6 -10.50 9.91 23.44
CA PRO A 6 -10.72 10.70 24.65
C PRO A 6 -9.91 11.99 24.61
N ASP A 7 -10.51 13.10 25.04
CA ASP A 7 -9.84 14.41 25.09
C ASP A 7 -8.77 14.49 26.19
N ASP A 8 -8.81 13.58 27.17
CA ASP A 8 -7.95 13.52 28.35
C ASP A 8 -6.95 12.35 28.34
N ALA A 9 -6.76 11.70 27.18
CA ALA A 9 -5.81 10.59 27.03
C ALA A 9 -4.39 11.04 27.39
N ASP A 10 -3.75 10.29 28.30
CA ASP A 10 -2.35 10.52 28.63
C ASP A 10 -1.40 10.01 27.52
N ASP A 11 -0.09 10.28 27.66
CA ASP A 11 0.90 9.89 26.65
C ASP A 11 0.95 8.37 26.41
N ALA A 12 0.71 7.56 27.45
CA ALA A 12 0.74 6.11 27.34
C ALA A 12 -0.52 5.60 26.61
N GLU A 13 -1.68 6.16 26.93
CA GLU A 13 -2.94 5.85 26.26
C GLU A 13 -2.93 6.30 24.80
N ALA A 14 -2.45 7.50 24.51
CA ALA A 14 -2.28 8.00 23.15
C ALA A 14 -1.34 7.12 22.32
N ALA A 15 -0.23 6.64 22.92
CA ALA A 15 0.68 5.73 22.26
C ALA A 15 0.02 4.37 21.95
N ALA A 16 -0.81 3.85 22.86
CA ALA A 16 -1.55 2.61 22.65
C ALA A 16 -2.57 2.73 21.51
N ILE A 17 -3.33 3.84 21.46
CA ILE A 17 -4.28 4.13 20.38
C ILE A 17 -3.53 4.21 19.04
N ALA A 18 -2.41 4.94 18.98
CA ALA A 18 -1.61 5.05 17.77
C ALA A 18 -1.05 3.68 17.32
N ALA A 19 -0.64 2.82 18.25
CA ALA A 19 -0.18 1.47 17.94
C ALA A 19 -1.32 0.60 17.36
N ALA A 20 -2.51 0.66 17.95
CA ALA A 20 -3.67 -0.07 17.46
C ALA A 20 -4.10 0.38 16.06
N VAL A 21 -4.12 1.69 15.80
CA VAL A 21 -4.42 2.24 14.47
C VAL A 21 -3.37 1.80 13.45
N ARG A 22 -2.08 1.88 13.79
CA ARG A 22 -1.01 1.40 12.91
C ARG A 22 -1.15 -0.09 12.60
N ALA A 23 -1.42 -0.91 13.61
CA ALA A 23 -1.62 -2.34 13.42
C ALA A 23 -2.81 -2.64 12.50
N HIS A 24 -3.91 -1.90 12.63
CA HIS A 24 -5.08 -2.05 11.76
C HIS A 24 -4.78 -1.67 10.30
N VAL A 25 -4.13 -0.52 10.08
CA VAL A 25 -3.75 -0.08 8.73
C VAL A 25 -2.76 -1.05 8.07
N SER A 26 -1.78 -1.55 8.82
CA SER A 26 -0.84 -2.56 8.30
C SER A 26 -1.55 -3.87 7.97
N ALA A 27 -2.49 -4.31 8.80
CA ALA A 27 -3.25 -5.55 8.56
C ALA A 27 -4.14 -5.45 7.31
N ASP A 28 -4.74 -4.28 7.04
CA ASP A 28 -5.46 -4.03 5.79
C ASP A 28 -4.51 -4.05 4.59
N ASP A 29 -3.30 -3.48 4.71
CA ASP A 29 -2.28 -3.53 3.66
C ASP A 29 -1.81 -4.96 3.35
N ASP A 30 -1.63 -5.80 4.38
CA ASP A 30 -1.27 -7.22 4.24
C ASP A 30 -2.43 -8.04 3.64
N GLY A 31 -3.66 -7.77 4.07
CA GLY A 31 -4.86 -8.41 3.53
C GLY A 31 -5.12 -8.04 2.07
N ASP A 32 -4.89 -6.79 1.71
CA ASP A 32 -4.95 -6.31 0.33
C ASP A 32 -3.83 -6.91 -0.53
N GLU A 33 -2.61 -7.07 0.00
CA GLU A 33 -1.52 -7.74 -0.72
C GLU A 33 -1.86 -9.22 -0.97
N ALA A 34 -2.42 -9.92 0.02
CA ALA A 34 -2.89 -11.29 -0.14
C ALA A 34 -4.03 -11.40 -1.17
N ALA A 35 -5.03 -10.51 -1.12
CA ALA A 35 -6.14 -10.48 -2.07
C ALA A 35 -5.72 -10.02 -3.48
N ALA A 36 -4.68 -9.19 -3.60
CA ALA A 36 -4.10 -8.79 -4.87
C ALA A 36 -3.13 -9.84 -5.42
N ALA A 37 -2.50 -10.65 -4.57
CA ALA A 37 -1.74 -11.82 -4.98
C ALA A 37 -2.66 -12.83 -5.70
N ASP A 38 -3.84 -13.08 -5.11
CA ASP A 38 -4.86 -13.99 -5.64
C ASP A 38 -5.45 -13.52 -6.98
N ARG A 39 -5.62 -12.20 -7.16
CA ARG A 39 -6.06 -11.57 -8.43
C ARG A 39 -4.94 -11.36 -9.46
N GLY A 40 -3.75 -11.88 -9.21
CA GLY A 40 -2.61 -11.77 -10.11
C GLY A 40 -2.18 -10.32 -10.41
N TRP A 41 -1.54 -10.11 -11.55
CA TRP A 41 -1.00 -8.80 -11.92
C TRP A 41 -2.05 -7.69 -12.01
N GLU A 42 -3.28 -8.01 -12.40
CA GLU A 42 -4.35 -7.01 -12.54
C GLU A 42 -4.76 -6.41 -11.19
N GLY A 43 -4.80 -7.23 -10.14
CA GLY A 43 -5.01 -6.76 -8.76
C GLY A 43 -3.88 -5.85 -8.27
N ARG A 44 -2.63 -6.14 -8.64
CA ARG A 44 -1.44 -5.38 -8.19
C ARG A 44 -1.12 -4.14 -9.02
N ARG A 45 -1.67 -4.02 -10.24
CA ARG A 45 -1.33 -2.96 -11.22
C ARG A 45 -1.60 -1.54 -10.71
N TRP A 46 -2.70 -1.33 -10.01
CA TRP A 46 -3.10 -0.02 -9.50
C TRP A 46 -2.19 0.45 -8.37
N ARG A 47 -1.86 -0.44 -7.43
CA ARG A 47 -0.93 -0.19 -6.32
C ARG A 47 0.49 0.04 -6.81
N PHE A 48 0.96 -0.74 -7.79
CA PHE A 48 2.26 -0.52 -8.43
C PHE A 48 2.34 0.87 -9.07
N ARG A 49 1.31 1.32 -9.79
CA ARG A 49 1.26 2.69 -10.33
C ARG A 49 1.35 3.75 -9.23
N GLY A 50 0.59 3.59 -8.15
CA GLY A 50 0.64 4.51 -7.00
C GLY A 50 2.03 4.59 -6.36
N ARG A 51 2.71 3.44 -6.24
CA ARG A 51 4.07 3.36 -5.70
C ARG A 51 5.10 4.04 -6.61
N VAL A 52 4.98 3.88 -7.93
CA VAL A 52 5.84 4.59 -8.90
C VAL A 52 5.60 6.09 -8.84
N ASP A 53 4.35 6.53 -8.75
CA ASP A 53 4.02 7.95 -8.59
C ASP A 53 4.63 8.55 -7.32
N ALA A 54 4.48 7.87 -6.18
CA ALA A 54 5.02 8.33 -4.91
C ALA A 54 6.57 8.37 -4.88
N LEU A 55 7.22 7.32 -5.40
CA LEU A 55 8.68 7.18 -5.34
C LEU A 55 9.41 7.99 -6.42
N GLN A 56 8.86 8.04 -7.63
CA GLN A 56 9.52 8.67 -8.78
C GLN A 56 8.92 10.03 -9.14
N ARG A 57 7.86 10.46 -8.44
CA ARG A 57 7.09 11.69 -8.72
C ARG A 57 6.64 11.80 -10.17
N ARG A 58 6.36 10.66 -10.80
CA ARG A 58 5.97 10.56 -12.21
C ARG A 58 4.82 9.58 -12.37
N ARG A 59 3.76 10.04 -13.06
CA ARG A 59 2.64 9.19 -13.47
C ARG A 59 3.00 8.41 -14.72
N VAL A 60 3.01 7.09 -14.63
CA VAL A 60 3.26 6.18 -15.77
C VAL A 60 2.05 5.30 -16.05
N ARG A 61 1.83 4.97 -17.33
CA ARG A 61 0.81 4.01 -17.74
C ARG A 61 1.40 2.61 -17.66
N VAL A 62 0.99 1.84 -16.67
CA VAL A 62 1.48 0.48 -16.45
C VAL A 62 0.83 -0.49 -17.43
N PRO A 63 1.59 -1.18 -18.31
CA PRO A 63 1.04 -2.09 -19.32
C PRO A 63 0.38 -3.34 -18.71
N THR A 64 -0.59 -3.87 -19.44
CA THR A 64 -1.31 -5.09 -19.05
C THR A 64 -0.43 -6.33 -19.02
N ALA A 65 0.59 -6.40 -19.88
CA ALA A 65 1.51 -7.52 -20.01
C ALA A 65 2.78 -7.42 -19.14
N ALA A 66 2.80 -6.56 -18.11
CA ALA A 66 4.00 -6.41 -17.31
C ALA A 66 4.36 -7.72 -16.55
N PRO A 67 5.65 -7.98 -16.31
CA PRO A 67 6.12 -9.18 -15.63
C PRO A 67 5.43 -9.42 -14.29
N ARG A 68 5.12 -10.69 -14.00
CA ARG A 68 4.36 -11.13 -12.80
C ARG A 68 5.11 -10.91 -11.48
N ASP A 69 6.42 -10.73 -11.58
CA ASP A 69 7.35 -10.47 -10.49
C ASP A 69 7.63 -8.96 -10.34
N ALA A 70 7.52 -8.47 -9.11
CA ALA A 70 7.59 -7.05 -8.79
C ALA A 70 8.99 -6.45 -9.05
N TRP A 71 10.06 -7.25 -8.91
CA TRP A 71 11.43 -6.81 -9.15
C TRP A 71 11.69 -6.57 -10.64
N THR A 72 11.20 -7.48 -11.49
CA THR A 72 11.29 -7.35 -12.94
C THR A 72 10.47 -6.15 -13.45
N ALA A 73 9.31 -5.87 -12.84
CA ALA A 73 8.50 -4.70 -13.17
C ALA A 73 9.21 -3.39 -12.77
N ALA A 74 9.80 -3.33 -11.58
CA ALA A 74 10.54 -2.16 -11.10
C ALA A 74 11.74 -1.83 -12.00
N GLY A 75 12.50 -2.83 -12.43
CA GLY A 75 13.66 -2.66 -13.32
C GLY A 75 13.34 -2.20 -14.75
N ARG A 76 12.07 -2.21 -15.16
CA ARG A 76 11.64 -1.73 -16.49
C ARG A 76 10.83 -0.44 -16.45
N THR A 77 10.72 0.21 -15.30
CA THR A 77 10.01 1.49 -15.17
C THR A 77 10.59 2.57 -16.09
N ASP A 78 11.88 2.49 -16.42
CA ASP A 78 12.55 3.38 -17.40
C ASP A 78 11.99 3.26 -18.83
N ARG A 79 11.36 2.12 -19.17
CA ARG A 79 10.74 1.85 -20.48
C ARG A 79 9.23 2.08 -20.52
N LEU A 80 8.65 2.60 -19.43
CA LEU A 80 7.24 3.01 -19.30
C LEU A 80 7.11 4.52 -19.43
#